data_AF-A0A7C1K8K5-F1
#
_entry.id   AF-A0A7C1K8K5-F1
#
_cell.length_a   1.000
_cell.length_b   1.000
_cell.length_c   1.000
_cell.angle_alpha   90.00
_cell.angle_beta   90.00
_cell.angle_gamma   90.00
#
_symmetry.space_group_name_H-M   'P 1'
#
loop_
_entity.id
_entity.type
_entity.pdbx_description
1 polymer ?
#
loop_
_entity_poly.entity_id
_entity_poly.type
_entity_poly.pdbx_seq_one_letter_code
_entity_poly.pdbx_strand_id
1 'polypeptide(L)' 'MYYVRQPSIGFLVRFWQEAEGENRVWTGEVRHVTTGHSVRFRGLEQLFAILERVLAVAGETSGLEDARQKHLVEMAKREV' A
#
# COMPACT_ATOMS: atom_id res chain seq x y z
N MET A 1 17.84 -12.72 -18.76
CA MET A 1 17.22 -11.42 -18.39
C MET A 1 16.34 -11.69 -17.18
N TYR A 2 16.84 -11.47 -15.97
CA TYR A 2 16.08 -11.76 -14.75
C TYR A 2 15.16 -10.58 -14.44
N TYR A 3 13.85 -10.78 -14.60
CA TYR A 3 12.86 -9.85 -14.08
C TYR A 3 12.79 -10.04 -12.57
N VAL A 4 13.40 -9.15 -11.81
CA VAL A 4 13.12 -9.04 -10.38
C VAL A 4 11.69 -8.52 -10.28
N ARG A 5 10.73 -9.41 -9.99
CA ARG A 5 9.38 -8.96 -9.65
C ARG A 5 9.51 -8.15 -8.36
N GLN A 6 9.42 -6.84 -8.45
CA GLN A 6 9.23 -6.01 -7.27
C GLN A 6 7.98 -6.55 -6.54
N PRO A 7 8.06 -6.79 -5.22
CA PRO A 7 6.89 -7.18 -4.45
C PRO A 7 5.83 -6.10 -4.59
N SER A 8 4.73 -6.43 -5.26
CA SER A 8 3.59 -5.52 -5.39
C SER A 8 2.71 -5.67 -4.15
N ILE A 9 2.42 -4.54 -3.51
CA ILE A 9 1.45 -4.48 -2.42
C ILE A 9 0.08 -4.24 -3.07
N GLY A 10 -0.85 -5.18 -2.89
CA GLY A 10 -2.19 -5.12 -3.46
C GLY A 10 -3.26 -4.98 -2.39
N PHE A 11 -4.23 -4.08 -2.61
CA PHE A 11 -5.39 -3.93 -1.74
C PHE A 11 -6.69 -4.07 -2.54
N LEU A 12 -7.66 -4.78 -1.97
CA LEU A 12 -9.04 -4.78 -2.42
C LEU A 12 -9.84 -3.79 -1.58
N VAL A 13 -10.45 -2.81 -2.23
CA VAL A 13 -11.35 -1.85 -1.58
C VAL A 13 -12.78 -2.14 -2.01
N ARG A 14 -13.65 -2.42 -1.04
CA ARG A 14 -15.09 -2.56 -1.25
C ARG A 14 -15.80 -1.49 -0.47
N PHE A 15 -16.73 -0.78 -1.10
CA PHE A 15 -17.44 0.30 -0.44
C PHE A 15 -18.86 0.44 -0.97
N TRP A 16 -19.76 0.82 -0.08
CA TRP A 16 -21.19 0.95 -0.31
C TRP A 16 -21.75 2.07 0.55
N GLN A 17 -22.97 2.51 0.26
CA GLN A 17 -23.68 3.47 1.09
C GLN A 17 -24.54 2.73 2.12
N GLU A 18 -24.44 3.13 3.38
CA GLU A 18 -25.35 2.74 4.45
C GLU A 18 -26.21 3.94 4.86
N ALA A 19 -27.46 3.67 5.26
CA ALA A 19 -28.34 4.69 5.78
C ALA A 19 -27.93 5.05 7.22
N GLU A 20 -27.84 6.34 7.50
CA GLU A 20 -27.58 6.90 8.83
C GLU A 20 -28.60 8.00 9.11
N GLY A 21 -29.74 7.61 9.67
CA GLY A 21 -30.89 8.50 9.80
C GLY A 21 -31.43 8.91 8.42
N GLU A 22 -31.53 10.21 8.18
CA GLU A 22 -31.92 10.78 6.88
C GLU A 22 -30.75 10.84 5.87
N ASN A 23 -29.52 10.60 6.33
CA ASN A 23 -28.32 10.70 5.51
C ASN A 23 -27.88 9.33 4.96
N ARG A 24 -27.01 9.37 3.95
CA ARG A 24 -26.26 8.21 3.47
C ARG A 24 -24.78 8.43 3.73
N VAL A 25 -24.14 7.43 4.33
CA VAL A 25 -22.71 7.47 4.63
C VAL A 25 -22.01 6.35 3.89
N TRP A 26 -20.90 6.70 3.24
CA TRP A 26 -20.02 5.72 2.62
C TRP A 26 -19.34 4.89 3.69
N THR A 27 -19.43 3.58 3.57
CA THR A 27 -18.79 2.62 4.46
C THR A 27 -18.12 1.55 3.61
N GLY A 28 -17.21 0.80 4.21
CA GLY A 28 -16.55 -0.24 3.46
C GLY A 28 -15.47 -0.97 4.21
N GLU A 29 -14.67 -1.70 3.43
CA GLU A 29 -13.55 -2.49 3.89
C GLU A 29 -12.38 -2.31 2.92
N VAL A 30 -11.19 -2.09 3.47
CA VAL A 30 -9.91 -2.22 2.77
C VAL A 30 -9.28 -3.54 3.22
N ARG A 31 -8.95 -4.41 2.28
CA ARG A 31 -8.30 -5.70 2.54
C ARG A 31 -6.96 -5.80 1.83
N HIS A 32 -5.90 -6.10 2.57
CA HIS A 32 -4.62 -6.45 2.00
C HIS A 32 -4.71 -7.83 1.35
N VAL A 33 -4.42 -7.92 0.05
CA VAL A 33 -4.61 -9.15 -0.74
C VAL A 33 -3.71 -10.27 -0.24
N THR A 34 -2.46 -9.95 0.10
CA THR A 34 -1.45 -10.96 0.44
C THR A 34 -1.65 -11.54 1.84
N THR A 35 -1.99 -10.71 2.84
CA THR A 35 -2.15 -11.20 4.23
C THR A 35 -3.60 -11.49 4.59
N GLY A 36 -4.56 -11.04 3.79
CA GLY A 36 -5.99 -11.11 4.11
C GLY A 36 -6.44 -10.16 5.21
N HIS A 37 -5.54 -9.39 5.83
CA HIS A 37 -5.89 -8.42 6.86
C HIS A 37 -6.82 -7.34 6.31
N SER A 38 -7.85 -7.02 7.06
CA SER A 38 -8.88 -6.07 6.65
C SER A 38 -9.16 -5.03 7.72
N VAL A 39 -9.45 -3.81 7.29
CA VAL A 39 -9.92 -2.72 8.14
C VAL A 39 -11.22 -2.16 7.56
N ARG A 40 -12.19 -1.87 8.44
CA ARG A 40 -13.43 -1.18 8.07
C ARG A 40 -13.26 0.32 8.19
N PHE A 41 -14.00 1.06 7.37
CA PHE A 41 -14.04 2.52 7.44
C PHE A 41 -15.47 3.03 7.38
N ARG A 42 -15.68 4.22 7.95
CA ARG A 42 -16.93 4.98 7.88
C ARG A 42 -16.60 6.42 7.48
N GLY A 43 -17.16 6.86 6.36
CA GLY A 43 -16.79 8.10 5.70
C GLY A 43 -15.59 7.92 4.76
N LEU A 44 -15.54 8.77 3.73
CA LEU A 44 -14.44 8.74 2.75
C LEU A 44 -13.14 9.27 3.35
N GLU A 45 -13.23 10.14 4.35
CA GLU A 45 -12.09 10.70 5.09
C GLU A 45 -11.28 9.58 5.76
N GLN A 46 -11.96 8.62 6.38
CA GLN A 46 -11.29 7.46 6.97
C GLN A 46 -10.64 6.56 5.92
N LEU A 47 -11.30 6.35 4.77
CA LEU A 47 -10.72 5.60 3.66
C LEU A 47 -9.42 6.26 3.17
N PHE A 48 -9.44 7.57 2.92
CA PHE A 48 -8.25 8.29 2.46
C PHE A 48 -7.12 8.25 3.50
N ALA A 49 -7.43 8.43 4.79
CA ALA A 49 -6.42 8.31 5.84
C ALA A 49 -5.75 6.91 5.89
N ILE A 50 -6.51 5.85 5.60
CA ILE A 50 -5.95 4.49 5.49
C ILE A 50 -5.01 4.40 4.28
N LEU A 51 -5.44 4.89 3.11
CA LEU A 51 -4.65 4.84 1.88
C LEU A 51 -3.37 5.67 1.98
N GLU A 52 -3.43 6.87 2.57
CA GLU A 52 -2.26 7.73 2.79
C GLU A 52 -1.21 7.05 3.66
N ARG A 53 -1.61 6.40 4.77
CA ARG A 53 -0.68 5.66 5.64
C ARG A 53 -0.01 4.50 4.91
N VAL A 54 -0.78 3.77 4.11
CA VAL A 54 -0.26 2.67 3.30
C VAL A 54 0.74 3.17 2.26
N LEU A 55 0.43 4.26 1.57
CA LEU A 55 1.29 4.84 0.54
C LEU A 55 2.57 5.46 1.14
N ALA A 56 2.50 6.05 2.34
CA ALA A 56 3.67 6.54 3.06
C ALA A 56 4.67 5.41 3.33
N VAL A 57 4.20 4.28 3.86
CA VAL A 57 5.03 3.09 4.12
C VAL A 57 5.58 2.48 2.82
N ALA A 58 4.77 2.44 1.76
CA ALA A 58 5.22 1.94 0.46
C ALA A 58 6.33 2.82 -0.14
N GLY A 59 6.22 4.14 -0.01
CA GLY A 59 7.25 5.10 -0.44
C GLY A 59 8.56 4.92 0.33
N GLU A 60 8.50 4.79 1.65
CA GLU A 60 9.69 4.54 2.50
C GLU A 60 10.41 3.23 2.14
N THR A 61 9.64 2.16 1.88
CA THR A 61 10.20 0.85 1.53
C THR A 61 10.90 0.87 0.18
N SER A 62 10.34 1.57 -0.81
CA SER A 62 10.97 1.72 -2.13
C SER A 62 12.32 2.45 -2.07
N GLY A 63 12.45 3.47 -1.22
CA GLY A 63 13.70 4.21 -1.04
C GLY A 63 14.84 3.37 -0.45
N LEU A 64 14.51 2.44 0.46
CA LEU A 64 15.46 1.52 1.08
C LEU A 64 15.95 0.44 0.09
N GLU A 65 15.06 -0.09 -0.74
CA GLU A 65 15.40 -1.06 -1.78
C GLU A 65 16.30 -0.46 -2.86
N ASP A 66 16.00 0.77 -3.32
CA ASP A 66 16.82 1.51 -4.28
C ASP A 66 18.22 1.83 -3.73
N ALA A 67 18.33 2.23 -2.47
CA ALA A 67 19.60 2.52 -1.82
C ALA A 67 20.48 1.25 -1.69
N ARG A 68 19.86 0.13 -1.31
CA ARG A 68 20.54 -1.17 -1.21
C ARG A 68 21.03 -1.66 -2.57
N GLN A 69 20.21 -1.53 -3.62
CA GLN A 69 20.59 -1.93 -4.97
C GLN A 69 21.75 -1.08 -5.50
N LYS A 70 21.73 0.25 -5.27
CA LYS A 70 22.85 1.13 -5.61
C LYS A 70 24.14 0.73 -4.89
N HIS A 71 24.05 0.40 -3.61
CA HIS A 71 25.22 -0.02 -2.83
C HIS A 71 25.84 -1.32 -3.36
N LEU A 72 25.03 -2.33 -3.69
CA LEU A 72 25.50 -3.59 -4.26
C LEU A 72 26.15 -3.39 -5.64
N VAL A 73 25.59 -2.52 -6.48
CA VAL A 73 26.18 -2.18 -7.79
C VAL A 73 27.53 -1.46 -7.63
N GLU A 74 27.65 -0.56 -6.65
CA GLU A 74 28.92 0.13 -6.38
C GLU A 74 29.99 -0.79 -5.79
N MET A 75 29.62 -1.76 -4.96
CA MET A 75 30.55 -2.80 -4.49
C MET A 75 31.06 -3.66 -5.66
N ALA A 76 30.17 -4.11 -6.54
CA ALA A 76 30.54 -4.94 -7.68
C ALA A 76 31.45 -4.22 -8.69
N LYS A 77 31.38 -2.88 -8.78
CA LYS A 77 32.29 -2.07 -9.62
C LYS A 77 33.68 -1.89 -9.03
N ARG A 78 33.86 -2.07 -7.71
CA ARG A 78 35.15 -1.91 -7.02
C ARG A 78 35.99 -3.18 -7.04
N GLU A 79 35.42 -4.31 -7.42
CA GLU A 79 36.09 -5.61 -7.51
C GLU A 79 36.59 -5.95 -8.94
N VAL A 80 36.56 -4.98 -9.87
CA VAL A 80 37.07 -5.11 -11.26
C VAL A 80 38.22 -4.14 -11.50
#